data_AF-A0A3D1DIF5-F1
#
_entry.id   AF-A0A3D1DIF5-F1
#
_cell.length_a   1.000
_cell.length_b   1.000
_cell.length_c   1.000
_cell.angle_alpha   90.00
_cell.angle_beta   90.00
_cell.angle_gamma   90.00
#
_symmetry.space_group_name_H-M   'P 1'
#
loop_
_entity.id
_entity.type
_entity.pdbx_description
1 polymer ?
#
loop_
_entity_poly.entity_id
_entity_poly.type
_entity_poly.pdbx_seq_one_letter_code
_entity_poly.pdbx_strand_id
1 'polypeptide(L)'
;MGAKRRLPSFDDLVFLTASASRYPLEGYREKCSTQTILGNRNAKKPIKLDTPITIAGMSFGSLSANVKEALGKAASEVGTSTTTGDGGMTAEERQSSRILVYQCLPSRYGFNPDDLRQADAVEIVLGQGAKPGGGGMLLGQKVSERVAGMRTLPAGIDQRSACRHPDWVGPDDLKIKIEELREITDWQIPVYVKMGATRVRDDVKLAVKAGADVVVIDGMQG
;
A
#
# COMPACT_ATOMS: atom_id res chain seq x y z
N MET A 1 18.86 -8.35 -0.71
CA MET A 1 17.45 -8.28 -1.16
C MET A 1 17.46 -8.16 -2.67
N GLY A 2 16.51 -8.80 -3.36
CA GLY A 2 16.48 -8.90 -4.82
C GLY A 2 16.87 -10.29 -5.34
N ALA A 3 16.18 -10.74 -6.39
CA ALA A 3 16.43 -12.02 -7.02
C ALA A 3 17.88 -12.14 -7.51
N LYS A 4 18.58 -13.25 -7.25
CA LYS A 4 19.94 -13.51 -7.77
C LYS A 4 20.00 -13.73 -9.28
N ARG A 5 18.84 -13.85 -9.94
CA ARG A 5 18.71 -14.01 -11.40
C ARG A 5 18.60 -12.64 -12.07
N ARG A 6 19.05 -12.55 -13.32
CA ARG A 6 18.77 -11.39 -14.17
C ARG A 6 17.25 -11.24 -14.33
N LEU A 7 16.74 -10.05 -14.04
CA LEU A 7 15.33 -9.68 -14.23
C LEU A 7 15.25 -8.64 -15.35
N PRO A 8 14.09 -8.52 -16.04
CA PRO A 8 13.89 -7.46 -17.02
C PRO A 8 14.11 -6.08 -16.39
N SER A 9 14.79 -5.18 -17.11
CA SER A 9 14.88 -3.76 -16.79
C SER A 9 13.96 -2.93 -17.69
N PHE A 10 13.92 -1.61 -17.48
CA PHE A 10 13.24 -0.70 -18.41
C PHE A 10 13.87 -0.71 -19.82
N ASP A 11 15.14 -1.13 -19.95
CA ASP A 11 15.80 -1.25 -21.26
C ASP A 11 15.28 -2.44 -22.08
N ASP A 12 14.65 -3.42 -21.42
CA ASP A 12 14.02 -4.57 -22.08
C ASP A 12 12.59 -4.25 -22.56
N LEU A 13 12.07 -3.03 -22.31
CA LEU A 13 10.73 -2.61 -22.72
C LEU A 13 10.76 -1.76 -24.00
N VAL A 14 9.79 -1.99 -24.88
CA VAL A 14 9.49 -1.13 -26.02
C VAL A 14 8.13 -0.47 -25.81
N PHE A 15 8.10 0.85 -25.74
CA PHE A 15 6.84 1.60 -25.68
C PHE A 15 6.23 1.69 -27.08
N LEU A 16 5.04 1.13 -27.25
CA LEU A 16 4.29 1.23 -28.50
C LEU A 16 3.71 2.63 -28.65
N THR A 17 4.04 3.29 -29.76
CA THR A 17 3.53 4.63 -30.06
C THR A 17 2.09 4.60 -30.56
N ALA A 18 1.36 5.68 -30.30
CA ALA A 18 0.02 5.89 -30.84
C ALA A 18 0.08 6.03 -32.39
N SER A 19 -0.93 5.51 -33.06
CA SER A 19 -1.05 5.51 -34.53
C SER A 19 -2.53 5.42 -34.93
N ALA A 20 -2.95 4.40 -35.68
CA ALA A 20 -4.34 4.30 -36.14
C ALA A 20 -5.36 3.96 -35.03
N SER A 21 -4.97 3.17 -34.01
CA SER A 21 -5.89 2.72 -32.96
C SER A 21 -6.08 3.72 -31.81
N ARG A 22 -5.19 4.72 -31.70
CA ARG A 22 -5.23 5.79 -30.69
C ARG A 22 -4.58 7.04 -31.27
N TYR A 23 -5.19 8.20 -31.05
CA TYR A 23 -4.63 9.47 -31.50
C TYR A 23 -3.45 9.90 -30.61
N PRO A 24 -2.29 10.29 -31.18
CA PRO A 24 -1.24 10.96 -30.43
C PRO A 24 -1.69 12.36 -30.02
N LEU A 25 -1.23 12.82 -28.86
CA LEU A 25 -1.46 14.19 -28.41
C LEU A 25 -0.56 15.16 -29.20
N GLU A 26 -1.12 16.29 -29.62
CA GLU A 26 -0.36 17.41 -30.17
C GLU A 26 0.29 18.21 -29.04
N GLY A 27 1.55 17.91 -28.72
CA GLY A 27 2.23 18.44 -27.51
C GLY A 27 2.32 19.97 -27.36
N TYR A 28 2.07 20.76 -28.42
CA TYR A 28 2.01 22.22 -28.38
C TYR A 28 0.59 22.77 -28.14
N ARG A 29 -0.45 21.96 -28.28
CA ARG A 29 -1.87 22.32 -28.07
C ARG A 29 -2.48 21.62 -26.87
N GLU A 30 -2.05 20.39 -26.61
CA GLU A 30 -2.63 19.49 -25.63
C GLU A 30 -1.63 19.22 -24.51
N LYS A 31 -2.14 19.23 -23.26
CA LYS A 31 -1.34 18.91 -22.09
C LYS A 31 -1.48 17.43 -21.75
N CYS A 32 -0.35 16.76 -21.53
CA CYS A 32 -0.34 15.44 -20.92
C CYS A 32 -0.59 15.58 -19.41
N SER A 33 -1.73 15.08 -18.93
CA SER A 33 -2.03 15.07 -17.49
C SER A 33 -1.37 13.86 -16.83
N THR A 34 -0.59 14.11 -15.78
CA THR A 34 -0.04 13.08 -14.89
C THR A 34 -0.97 12.77 -13.71
N GLN A 35 -2.11 13.47 -13.63
CA GLN A 35 -3.05 13.28 -12.55
C GLN A 35 -3.56 11.83 -12.53
N THR A 36 -3.53 11.22 -11.35
CA THR A 36 -3.98 9.85 -11.15
C THR A 36 -5.10 9.84 -10.11
N ILE A 37 -6.23 9.23 -10.46
CA ILE A 37 -7.39 9.08 -9.58
C ILE A 37 -7.52 7.60 -9.22
N LEU A 38 -7.51 7.30 -7.93
CA LEU A 38 -7.57 5.95 -7.40
C LEU A 38 -8.81 5.75 -6.54
N GLY A 39 -9.55 4.68 -6.82
CA GLY A 39 -10.71 4.25 -6.04
C GLY A 39 -12.00 5.05 -6.23
N ASN A 40 -12.22 5.59 -7.43
CA ASN A 40 -13.45 6.31 -7.80
C ASN A 40 -14.70 5.43 -7.96
N ARG A 41 -14.59 4.10 -7.78
CA ARG A 41 -15.69 3.18 -8.00
C ARG A 41 -16.66 3.13 -6.82
N ASN A 42 -16.14 3.01 -5.60
CA ASN A 42 -16.97 2.80 -4.42
C ASN A 42 -16.72 3.82 -3.29
N ALA A 43 -15.54 4.46 -3.25
CA ALA A 43 -15.22 5.45 -2.21
C ALA A 43 -15.83 6.83 -2.52
N LYS A 44 -16.43 7.46 -1.51
CA LYS A 44 -16.97 8.84 -1.64
C LYS A 44 -15.87 9.87 -1.89
N LYS A 45 -14.68 9.66 -1.34
CA LYS A 45 -13.49 10.50 -1.51
C LYS A 45 -12.37 9.68 -2.16
N PRO A 46 -12.35 9.59 -3.50
CA PRO A 46 -11.24 8.94 -4.19
C PRO A 46 -9.94 9.70 -3.98
N ILE A 47 -8.82 8.98 -4.00
CA ILE A 47 -7.49 9.58 -3.93
C ILE A 47 -7.19 10.27 -5.26
N LYS A 48 -6.72 11.52 -5.18
CA LYS A 48 -6.26 12.31 -6.32
C LYS A 48 -4.79 12.64 -6.12
N LEU A 49 -3.94 12.15 -7.01
CA LEU A 49 -2.50 12.40 -7.02
C LEU A 49 -2.14 13.28 -8.21
N ASP A 50 -1.17 14.15 -8.03
CA ASP A 50 -0.68 15.03 -9.09
C ASP A 50 0.29 14.28 -10.05
N THR A 51 0.80 13.12 -9.60
CA THR A 51 1.72 12.24 -10.32
C THR A 51 1.32 10.76 -10.16
N PRO A 52 1.62 9.87 -11.13
CA PRO A 52 1.37 8.42 -10.99
C PRO A 52 2.39 7.71 -10.09
N ILE A 53 3.35 8.42 -9.51
CA ILE A 53 4.43 7.84 -8.70
C ILE A 53 4.06 7.98 -7.22
N THR A 54 4.05 6.87 -6.46
CA THR A 54 3.74 6.86 -5.01
C THR A 54 4.93 6.34 -4.18
N ILE A 55 4.94 6.67 -2.88
CA ILE A 55 5.93 6.14 -1.94
C ILE A 55 5.36 4.90 -1.28
N ALA A 56 5.95 3.74 -1.59
CA ALA A 56 5.51 2.44 -1.08
C ALA A 56 5.69 2.30 0.45
N GLY A 57 4.89 1.40 1.04
CA GLY A 57 4.85 1.18 2.47
C GLY A 57 6.12 0.58 3.05
N MET A 58 6.72 1.29 4.00
CA MET A 58 7.84 0.81 4.80
C MET A 58 7.55 1.10 6.27
N SER A 59 7.65 0.08 7.12
CA SER A 59 7.18 0.16 8.50
C SER A 59 8.03 1.06 9.38
N PHE A 60 7.38 1.79 10.29
CA PHE A 60 8.05 2.33 11.47
C PHE A 60 8.67 1.18 12.28
N GLY A 61 9.97 1.25 12.58
CA GLY A 61 10.79 0.15 13.11
C GLY A 61 11.76 -0.40 12.07
N SER A 62 11.35 -0.48 10.80
CA SER A 62 12.30 -0.63 9.68
C SER A 62 12.94 0.71 9.33
N LEU A 63 12.13 1.77 9.35
CA LEU A 63 12.52 3.18 9.23
C LEU A 63 12.36 3.90 10.57
N SER A 64 13.13 4.98 10.75
CA SER A 64 12.97 5.89 11.88
C SER A 64 11.79 6.85 11.68
N ALA A 65 11.29 7.44 12.77
CA ALA A 65 10.21 8.43 12.71
C ALA A 65 10.59 9.63 11.82
N ASN A 66 11.83 10.11 11.93
CA ASN A 66 12.33 11.23 11.12
C ASN A 66 12.31 10.92 9.61
N VAL A 67 12.62 9.68 9.21
CA VAL A 67 12.53 9.27 7.81
C VAL A 67 11.07 9.23 7.35
N LYS A 68 10.16 8.71 8.19
CA LYS A 68 8.72 8.68 7.89
C LYS A 68 8.16 10.09 7.73
N GLU A 69 8.53 11.02 8.61
CA GLU A 69 8.14 12.43 8.54
C GLU A 69 8.70 13.12 7.29
N ALA A 70 9.97 12.88 6.96
CA ALA A 70 10.60 13.45 5.77
C ALA A 70 9.92 12.96 4.48
N LEU A 71 9.58 11.66 4.40
CA LEU A 71 8.84 11.10 3.27
C LEU A 71 7.43 11.71 3.17
N GLY A 72 6.75 11.91 4.31
CA GLY A 72 5.45 12.58 4.35
C GLY A 72 5.50 14.00 3.80
N LYS A 73 6.45 14.82 4.27
CA LYS A 73 6.66 16.19 3.80
C LYS A 73 6.95 16.22 2.30
N ALA A 74 7.88 15.39 1.83
CA ALA A 74 8.24 15.32 0.42
C ALA A 74 7.05 14.89 -0.45
N ALA A 75 6.30 13.86 -0.04
CA ALA A 75 5.13 13.39 -0.78
C ALA A 75 4.05 14.47 -0.88
N SER A 76 3.80 15.20 0.22
CA SER A 76 2.86 16.32 0.26
C SER A 76 3.25 17.43 -0.69
N GLU A 77 4.53 17.78 -0.76
CA GLU A 77 5.07 18.83 -1.63
C GLU A 77 4.95 18.47 -3.11
N VAL A 78 5.25 17.22 -3.49
CA VAL A 78 5.15 16.75 -4.89
C VAL A 78 3.76 16.24 -5.27
N GLY A 79 2.80 16.32 -4.36
CA GLY A 79 1.40 15.99 -4.63
C GLY A 79 1.10 14.49 -4.74
N THR A 80 1.89 13.63 -4.07
CA THR A 80 1.68 12.18 -4.03
C THR A 80 1.32 11.65 -2.64
N SER A 81 1.16 10.33 -2.52
CA SER A 81 0.82 9.62 -1.28
C SER A 81 2.01 8.87 -0.68
N THR A 82 1.97 8.73 0.65
CA THR A 82 2.80 7.80 1.43
C THR A 82 1.96 6.62 1.93
N THR A 83 2.64 5.54 2.32
CA THR A 83 2.01 4.37 2.94
C THR A 83 2.72 4.01 4.26
N THR A 84 1.95 3.69 5.30
CA THR A 84 2.48 3.46 6.66
C THR A 84 3.44 2.27 6.76
N GLY A 85 3.21 1.22 5.99
CA GLY A 85 3.92 -0.05 6.16
C GLY A 85 3.37 -0.88 7.34
N ASP A 86 4.05 -2.01 7.63
CA ASP A 86 3.77 -2.95 8.73
C ASP A 86 3.82 -2.39 10.18
N GLY A 87 3.89 -1.07 10.37
CA GLY A 87 4.27 -0.44 11.65
C GLY A 87 3.17 0.23 12.46
N GLY A 88 1.96 0.34 11.91
CA GLY A 88 0.95 1.27 12.43
C GLY A 88 1.18 2.70 11.95
N MET A 89 0.27 3.60 12.31
CA MET A 89 0.34 5.02 11.96
C MET A 89 1.05 5.79 13.07
N THR A 90 2.09 6.56 12.72
CA THR A 90 2.73 7.48 13.67
C THR A 90 2.14 8.87 13.55
N ALA A 91 2.12 9.63 14.65
CA ALA A 91 1.65 11.01 14.64
C ALA A 91 2.45 11.89 13.66
N GLU A 92 3.77 11.71 13.63
CA GLU A 92 4.67 12.43 12.75
C GLU A 92 4.36 12.16 11.27
N GLU A 93 4.09 10.90 10.92
CA GLU A 93 3.70 10.52 9.55
C GLU A 93 2.34 11.10 9.16
N ARG A 94 1.34 11.04 10.05
CA ARG A 94 0.00 11.58 9.76
C ARG A 94 0.02 13.10 9.60
N GLN A 95 0.77 13.81 10.44
CA GLN A 95 0.87 15.27 10.37
C GLN A 95 1.65 15.76 9.16
N SER A 96 2.64 15.00 8.69
CA SER A 96 3.49 15.38 7.56
C SER A 96 2.91 15.01 6.19
N SER A 97 2.06 13.98 6.12
CA SER A 97 1.52 13.45 4.85
C SER A 97 0.16 14.05 4.53
N ARG A 98 0.00 14.64 3.34
CA ARG A 98 -1.29 15.12 2.79
C ARG A 98 -2.22 13.95 2.49
N ILE A 99 -1.68 12.89 1.91
CA ILE A 99 -2.39 11.66 1.57
C ILE A 99 -1.61 10.49 2.16
N LEU A 100 -2.21 9.79 3.12
CA LEU A 100 -1.60 8.66 3.80
C LEU A 100 -2.47 7.40 3.64
N VAL A 101 -1.87 6.36 3.05
CA VAL A 101 -2.45 5.04 2.91
C VAL A 101 -2.06 4.20 4.13
N TYR A 102 -3.05 3.69 4.84
CA TYR A 102 -2.85 2.91 6.06
C TYR A 102 -2.91 1.41 5.80
N GLN A 103 -1.88 0.66 6.21
CA GLN A 103 -1.83 -0.78 5.95
C GLN A 103 -2.51 -1.62 7.03
N CYS A 104 -3.31 -2.59 6.58
CA CYS A 104 -3.93 -3.62 7.38
C CYS A 104 -3.27 -4.98 7.08
N LEU A 105 -2.44 -5.44 8.00
CA LEU A 105 -1.61 -6.65 7.86
C LEU A 105 -2.29 -7.89 8.43
N PRO A 106 -1.83 -9.11 8.06
CA PRO A 106 -2.24 -10.36 8.68
C PRO A 106 -2.23 -10.33 10.22
N SER A 107 -1.16 -9.82 10.83
CA SER A 107 -1.02 -9.78 12.29
C SER A 107 -1.64 -8.58 12.98
N ARG A 108 -2.23 -7.63 12.23
CA ARG A 108 -2.86 -6.42 12.78
C ARG A 108 -1.95 -5.56 13.69
N TYR A 109 -0.63 -5.66 13.52
CA TYR A 109 0.31 -4.90 14.34
C TYR A 109 0.11 -3.40 14.16
N GLY A 110 -0.17 -2.73 15.28
CA GLY A 110 -0.44 -1.29 15.29
C GLY A 110 -1.64 -0.89 14.44
N PHE A 111 -2.57 -1.82 14.16
CA PHE A 111 -3.81 -1.52 13.46
C PHE A 111 -4.86 -0.99 14.45
N ASN A 112 -5.19 0.28 14.33
CA ASN A 112 -6.13 0.98 15.21
C ASN A 112 -7.28 1.58 14.37
N PRO A 113 -8.55 1.28 14.68
CA PRO A 113 -9.69 1.89 14.00
C PRO A 113 -9.70 3.42 14.06
N ASP A 114 -9.17 4.03 15.12
CA ASP A 114 -9.12 5.50 15.23
C ASP A 114 -8.10 6.10 14.27
N ASP A 115 -6.99 5.42 14.02
CA ASP A 115 -6.01 5.80 13.01
C ASP A 115 -6.54 5.54 11.59
N LEU A 116 -7.28 4.43 11.41
CA LEU A 116 -7.95 4.12 10.14
C LEU A 116 -8.92 5.22 9.71
N ARG A 117 -9.71 5.78 10.63
CA ARG A 117 -10.63 6.89 10.33
C ARG A 117 -9.91 8.18 9.96
N GLN A 118 -8.65 8.31 10.33
CA GLN A 118 -7.80 9.45 9.94
C GLN A 118 -7.01 9.20 8.65
N ALA A 119 -7.02 7.98 8.11
CA ALA A 119 -6.32 7.64 6.87
C ALA A 119 -7.08 8.17 5.64
N ASP A 120 -6.37 8.31 4.52
CA ASP A 120 -6.98 8.73 3.24
C ASP A 120 -7.32 7.54 2.34
N ALA A 121 -6.71 6.38 2.61
CA ALA A 121 -7.02 5.08 2.02
C ALA A 121 -6.56 3.98 2.98
N VAL A 122 -7.10 2.77 2.83
CA VAL A 122 -6.64 1.59 3.57
C VAL A 122 -6.15 0.53 2.59
N GLU A 123 -5.02 -0.11 2.90
CA GLU A 123 -4.43 -1.16 2.08
C GLU A 123 -4.36 -2.48 2.85
N ILE A 124 -5.16 -3.45 2.42
CA ILE A 124 -5.09 -4.82 2.92
C ILE A 124 -3.89 -5.51 2.27
N VAL A 125 -2.96 -5.99 3.08
CA VAL A 125 -1.72 -6.62 2.61
C VAL A 125 -1.85 -8.14 2.64
N LEU A 126 -2.09 -8.76 1.50
CA LEU A 126 -2.06 -10.22 1.35
C LEU A 126 -0.63 -10.76 1.23
N GLY A 127 0.28 -9.95 0.68
CA GLY A 127 1.68 -10.30 0.50
C GLY A 127 2.48 -9.16 -0.11
N GLN A 128 3.81 -9.34 -0.16
CA GLN A 128 4.75 -8.37 -0.72
C GLN A 128 5.77 -9.05 -1.64
N GLY A 129 6.37 -8.28 -2.53
CA GLY A 129 7.30 -8.77 -3.57
C GLY A 129 8.48 -9.59 -3.02
N ALA A 130 9.12 -9.10 -1.95
CA ALA A 130 10.24 -9.79 -1.29
C ALA A 130 9.92 -11.20 -0.78
N LYS A 131 8.66 -11.44 -0.38
CA LYS A 131 8.23 -12.65 0.32
C LYS A 131 6.71 -12.86 0.17
N PRO A 132 6.24 -13.21 -1.05
CA PRO A 132 4.80 -13.22 -1.36
C PRO A 132 3.98 -14.19 -0.52
N GLY A 133 4.58 -15.29 -0.05
CA GLY A 133 3.93 -16.27 0.85
C GLY A 133 4.38 -16.18 2.32
N GLY A 134 5.13 -15.15 2.69
CA GLY A 134 5.65 -14.97 4.05
C GLY A 134 5.10 -13.72 4.73
N GLY A 135 5.23 -13.65 6.05
CA GLY A 135 4.86 -12.45 6.82
C GLY A 135 6.02 -11.50 7.05
N GLY A 136 5.71 -10.24 7.40
CA GLY A 136 6.58 -9.24 8.04
C GLY A 136 7.55 -9.83 9.06
N MET A 137 8.80 -9.35 9.09
CA MET A 137 9.76 -9.73 10.15
C MET A 137 10.58 -8.53 10.55
N LEU A 138 10.65 -8.28 11.85
CA LEU A 138 11.47 -7.23 12.46
C LEU A 138 12.30 -7.86 13.58
N LEU A 139 13.62 -7.68 13.51
CA LEU A 139 14.53 -8.21 14.52
C LEU A 139 14.31 -7.50 15.85
N GLY A 140 14.44 -8.23 16.96
CA GLY A 140 14.22 -7.71 18.31
C GLY A 140 15.08 -6.50 18.66
N GLN A 141 16.30 -6.44 18.12
CA GLN A 141 17.20 -5.28 18.24
C GLN A 141 16.59 -3.97 17.69
N LYS A 142 15.64 -4.06 16.76
CA LYS A 142 14.90 -2.92 16.19
C LYS A 142 13.55 -2.70 16.85
N VAL A 143 13.12 -3.59 17.74
CA VAL A 143 11.88 -3.46 18.53
C VAL A 143 12.21 -2.65 19.78
N SER A 144 12.33 -1.34 19.58
CA SER A 144 12.44 -0.36 20.68
C SER A 144 11.14 -0.31 21.49
N GLU A 145 11.18 0.29 22.68
CA GLU A 145 9.98 0.46 23.54
C GLU A 145 8.82 1.13 22.80
N ARG A 146 9.12 2.13 21.97
CA ARG A 146 8.10 2.80 21.16
C ARG A 146 7.48 1.87 20.11
N VAL A 147 8.30 1.08 19.41
CA VAL A 147 7.81 0.09 18.42
C VAL A 147 7.00 -1.01 19.12
N ALA A 148 7.49 -1.50 20.25
CA ALA A 148 6.82 -2.46 21.12
C ALA A 148 5.44 -1.96 21.56
N GLY A 149 5.36 -0.73 22.08
CA GLY A 149 4.11 -0.11 22.52
C GLY A 149 3.10 0.05 21.38
N MET A 150 3.54 0.49 20.20
CA MET A 150 2.64 0.59 19.03
C MET A 150 2.10 -0.76 18.55
N ARG A 151 2.88 -1.84 18.70
CA ARG A 151 2.52 -3.17 18.19
C ARG A 151 1.93 -4.08 19.26
N THR A 152 1.81 -3.62 20.50
CA THR A 152 1.41 -4.41 21.67
C THR A 152 2.29 -5.66 21.83
N LEU A 153 3.60 -5.47 21.73
CA LEU A 153 4.62 -6.53 21.80
C LEU A 153 5.65 -6.24 22.88
N PRO A 154 6.33 -7.26 23.44
CA PRO A 154 7.49 -7.06 24.31
C PRO A 154 8.67 -6.46 23.53
N ALA A 155 9.38 -5.52 24.15
CA ALA A 155 10.60 -4.93 23.59
C ALA A 155 11.74 -5.96 23.48
N GLY A 156 12.60 -5.81 22.47
CA GLY A 156 13.77 -6.68 22.29
C GLY A 156 13.49 -8.07 21.71
N ILE A 157 12.22 -8.43 21.45
CA ILE A 157 11.85 -9.75 20.91
C ILE A 157 11.61 -9.67 19.40
N ASP A 158 12.11 -10.67 18.67
CA ASP A 158 11.86 -10.83 17.24
C ASP A 158 10.35 -10.88 16.95
N GLN A 159 9.92 -10.03 16.02
CA GLN A 159 8.56 -10.02 15.54
C GLN A 159 8.45 -10.80 14.25
N ARG A 160 7.47 -11.70 14.19
CA ARG A 160 7.10 -12.46 12.98
C ARG A 160 5.61 -12.33 12.74
N SER A 161 5.25 -11.63 11.67
CA SER A 161 3.86 -11.57 11.23
C SER A 161 3.41 -12.91 10.68
N ALA A 162 2.13 -13.22 10.87
CA ALA A 162 1.48 -14.32 10.18
C ALA A 162 1.55 -14.12 8.67
N CYS A 163 1.56 -15.23 7.92
CA CYS A 163 1.55 -15.22 6.45
C CYS A 163 0.13 -15.09 5.85
N ARG A 164 -0.91 -15.27 6.67
CA ARG A 164 -2.32 -15.19 6.27
C ARG A 164 -3.09 -14.44 7.33
N HIS A 165 -4.09 -13.68 6.92
CA HIS A 165 -4.99 -13.07 7.89
C HIS A 165 -5.76 -14.17 8.63
N PRO A 166 -5.89 -14.08 9.96
CA PRO A 166 -6.50 -15.13 10.77
C PRO A 166 -8.03 -15.17 10.65
N ASP A 167 -8.64 -14.08 10.19
CA ASP A 167 -10.07 -13.84 10.11
C ASP A 167 -10.68 -14.21 8.74
N TRP A 168 -9.89 -14.78 7.83
CA TRP A 168 -10.41 -15.34 6.58
C TRP A 168 -9.59 -16.52 6.04
N VAL A 169 -10.20 -17.29 5.14
CA VAL A 169 -9.55 -18.41 4.46
C VAL A 169 -9.59 -18.30 2.94
N GLY A 170 -10.41 -17.41 2.39
CA GLY A 170 -10.57 -17.28 0.93
C GLY A 170 -11.02 -15.91 0.43
N PRO A 171 -11.18 -15.77 -0.89
CA PRO A 171 -11.53 -14.51 -1.55
C PRO A 171 -12.96 -14.04 -1.28
N ASP A 172 -13.88 -14.94 -0.90
CA ASP A 172 -15.25 -14.52 -0.53
C ASP A 172 -15.27 -13.86 0.85
N ASP A 173 -14.42 -14.30 1.78
CA ASP A 173 -14.21 -13.61 3.05
C ASP A 173 -13.47 -12.27 2.85
N LEU A 174 -12.63 -12.16 1.81
CA LEU A 174 -11.98 -10.90 1.44
C LEU A 174 -13.02 -9.80 1.18
N LYS A 175 -14.14 -10.16 0.55
CA LYS A 175 -15.27 -9.25 0.36
C LYS A 175 -15.82 -8.74 1.69
N ILE A 176 -15.99 -9.63 2.67
CA ILE A 176 -16.54 -9.30 3.99
C ILE A 176 -15.63 -8.28 4.69
N LYS A 177 -14.32 -8.48 4.69
CA LYS A 177 -13.40 -7.50 5.31
C LYS A 177 -13.39 -6.15 4.59
N ILE A 178 -13.44 -6.17 3.25
CA ILE A 178 -13.51 -4.92 2.48
C ILE A 178 -14.75 -4.15 2.92
N GLU A 179 -15.89 -4.84 3.07
CA GLU A 179 -17.12 -4.24 3.58
C GLU A 179 -16.96 -3.71 5.01
N GLU A 180 -16.37 -4.49 5.92
CA GLU A 180 -16.11 -4.03 7.30
C GLU A 180 -15.26 -2.76 7.34
N LEU A 181 -14.20 -2.67 6.53
CA LEU A 181 -13.35 -1.47 6.46
C LEU A 181 -14.11 -0.28 5.87
N ARG A 182 -15.02 -0.51 4.92
CA ARG A 182 -15.89 0.53 4.38
C ARG A 182 -16.86 1.05 5.44
N GLU A 183 -17.48 0.15 6.20
CA GLU A 183 -18.39 0.52 7.29
C GLU A 183 -17.66 1.32 8.38
N ILE A 184 -16.46 0.90 8.80
CA ILE A 184 -15.67 1.62 9.82
C ILE A 184 -15.31 3.04 9.36
N THR A 185 -15.19 3.25 8.05
CA THR A 185 -14.77 4.52 7.43
C THR A 185 -15.93 5.29 6.79
N ASP A 186 -17.19 4.92 7.06
CA ASP A 186 -18.40 5.52 6.49
C ASP A 186 -18.39 5.63 4.95
N TRP A 187 -17.74 4.67 4.29
CA TRP A 187 -17.52 4.61 2.85
C TRP A 187 -16.75 5.82 2.29
N GLN A 188 -16.00 6.53 3.14
CA GLN A 188 -15.30 7.74 2.76
C GLN A 188 -14.08 7.42 1.90
N ILE A 189 -13.26 6.46 2.32
CA ILE A 189 -11.94 6.20 1.76
C ILE A 189 -11.90 4.92 0.92
N PRO A 190 -11.00 4.82 -0.08
CA PRO A 190 -10.87 3.62 -0.89
C PRO A 190 -10.10 2.50 -0.18
N VAL A 191 -10.44 1.27 -0.55
CA VAL A 191 -9.84 0.04 -0.03
C VAL A 191 -8.96 -0.62 -1.09
N TYR A 192 -7.66 -0.70 -0.80
CA TYR A 192 -6.66 -1.29 -1.67
C TYR A 192 -6.42 -2.73 -1.25
N VAL A 193 -6.10 -3.59 -2.22
CA VAL A 193 -5.64 -4.96 -1.96
C VAL A 193 -4.26 -5.12 -2.57
N LYS A 194 -3.27 -5.33 -1.71
CA LYS A 194 -1.88 -5.51 -2.08
C LYS A 194 -1.48 -6.97 -2.05
N MET A 195 -0.78 -7.42 -3.09
CA MET A 195 -0.32 -8.80 -3.24
C MET A 195 1.01 -8.85 -3.99
N GLY A 196 1.81 -9.89 -3.74
CA GLY A 196 2.99 -10.17 -4.55
C GLY A 196 2.62 -10.73 -5.92
N ALA A 197 3.45 -10.48 -6.93
CA ALA A 197 3.23 -10.93 -8.31
C ALA A 197 3.46 -12.44 -8.49
N THR A 198 2.52 -13.27 -8.01
CA THR A 198 2.53 -14.73 -8.16
C THR A 198 1.58 -15.17 -9.27
N ARG A 199 0.29 -15.37 -8.99
CA ARG A 199 -0.74 -15.75 -9.97
C ARG A 199 -1.57 -14.53 -10.37
N VAL A 200 -0.89 -13.47 -10.82
CA VAL A 200 -1.44 -12.12 -11.07
C VAL A 200 -2.81 -12.14 -11.77
N ARG A 201 -2.96 -12.94 -12.84
CA ARG A 201 -4.24 -13.02 -13.58
C ARG A 201 -5.40 -13.49 -12.70
N ASP A 202 -5.18 -14.49 -11.85
CA ASP A 202 -6.22 -15.07 -11.01
C ASP A 202 -6.43 -14.20 -9.77
N ASP A 203 -5.36 -13.77 -9.13
CA ASP A 203 -5.40 -13.00 -7.89
C ASP A 203 -6.04 -11.62 -8.08
N VAL A 204 -5.75 -10.94 -9.21
CA VAL A 204 -6.41 -9.68 -9.58
C VAL A 204 -7.90 -9.87 -9.79
N LYS A 205 -8.32 -10.95 -10.48
CA LYS A 205 -9.76 -11.23 -10.68
C LYS A 205 -10.47 -11.43 -9.35
N LEU A 206 -9.84 -12.14 -8.41
CA LEU A 206 -10.39 -12.38 -7.07
C LEU A 206 -10.50 -11.07 -6.27
N ALA A 207 -9.46 -10.23 -6.26
CA ALA A 207 -9.51 -8.94 -5.56
C ALA A 207 -10.56 -7.99 -6.15
N VAL A 208 -10.69 -7.94 -7.49
CA VAL A 208 -11.73 -7.15 -8.16
C VAL A 208 -13.13 -7.70 -7.83
N LYS A 209 -13.31 -9.03 -7.83
CA LYS A 209 -14.58 -9.67 -7.42
C LYS A 209 -14.93 -9.33 -5.97
N ALA A 210 -13.93 -9.30 -5.09
CA ALA A 210 -14.11 -8.97 -3.68
C ALA A 210 -14.44 -7.49 -3.42
N GLY A 211 -14.26 -6.61 -4.41
CA GLY A 211 -14.64 -5.20 -4.31
C GLY A 211 -13.48 -4.25 -3.98
N ALA A 212 -12.25 -4.65 -4.28
CA ALA A 212 -11.09 -3.76 -4.18
C ALA A 212 -11.25 -2.52 -5.07
N ASP A 213 -10.97 -1.35 -4.53
CA ASP A 213 -10.93 -0.08 -5.27
C ASP A 213 -9.65 0.09 -6.06
N VAL A 214 -8.54 -0.46 -5.53
CA VAL A 214 -7.22 -0.49 -6.14
C VAL A 214 -6.59 -1.86 -5.87
N VAL A 215 -5.93 -2.42 -6.88
CA VAL A 215 -5.13 -3.64 -6.72
C VAL A 215 -3.67 -3.28 -6.89
N VAL A 216 -2.86 -3.55 -5.86
CA VAL A 216 -1.42 -3.24 -5.83
C VAL A 216 -0.65 -4.55 -6.04
N ILE A 217 0.14 -4.60 -7.11
CA ILE A 217 0.93 -5.77 -7.50
C ILE A 217 2.42 -5.48 -7.26
N ASP A 218 2.99 -6.14 -6.26
CA ASP A 218 4.42 -6.01 -5.94
C ASP A 218 5.25 -7.00 -6.76
N GLY A 219 6.18 -6.47 -7.55
CA GLY A 219 7.16 -7.25 -8.30
C GLY A 219 8.26 -7.87 -7.42
N MET A 220 9.00 -8.83 -7.99
CA MET A 220 10.03 -9.61 -7.29
C MET A 220 11.24 -8.80 -6.76
N GLN A 221 11.43 -7.56 -7.21
CA GLN A 221 12.56 -6.71 -6.82
C GLN A 221 12.33 -5.92 -5.52
N GLY A 222 11.07 -5.80 -5.08
CA GLY A 222 10.71 -5.19 -3.80
C GLY A 222 10.92 -6.11 -2.61
#